data_AF-E3LL37-F1
#
_entry.id   AF-E3LL37-F1
#
_cell.length_a   1.000
_cell.length_b   1.000
_cell.length_c   1.000
_cell.angle_alpha   90.00
_cell.angle_beta   90.00
_cell.angle_gamma   90.00
#
_symmetry.space_group_name_H-M   'P 1'
#
loop_
_entity.id
_entity.type
_entity.pdbx_description
1 polymer ?
#
loop_
_entity_poly.entity_id
_entity_poly.type
_entity_poly.pdbx_seq_one_letter_code
_entity_poly.pdbx_strand_id
1 'polypeptide(L)'
;MCSISLEIDERHYYIVENFEPKPQITVMLFVNFISISVNVVMFYVTILNSKNESMMYRTVSFIHNFSLFLAQFYWGSILNPIPLLPLPGVQSIGVLRGIVSTFMLLVFWIFLFAVSIFMMYMILLIRLRVLARRGNMFHLRDSTYIIIFLVIFIFVFFPILSRIIPFHVSEESMKNHLINYYPNCLNLSNYPGFFVFVNTCQSKKGVFVVLVSLFGGATLYLIVCAILIYEIKMQSYAWNVNKTKNHIKVLKHTIVQNIFRFLFLAIAPAIVLRNTFLPPETETTNTFSKNIILSVTDITLFANAMFTAAPIPCAIVILIQNTTYRNFLISKIYCCDRKTPTDNNASISSKSLAPSTVLQKTTTIL
;
A
#
# COMPACT_ATOMS: atom_id res chain seq x y z
N MET A 1 35.12 -10.34 9.37
CA MET A 1 35.05 -10.28 10.85
C MET A 1 33.94 -9.30 11.22
N CYS A 2 32.84 -9.78 11.80
CA CYS A 2 31.81 -8.91 12.40
C CYS A 2 31.78 -9.19 13.90
N SER A 3 32.75 -8.64 14.64
CA SER A 3 32.70 -8.58 16.09
C SER A 3 32.05 -7.24 16.47
N ILE A 4 30.74 -7.26 16.61
CA ILE A 4 30.06 -6.25 17.44
C ILE A 4 29.84 -6.98 18.75
N SER A 5 30.51 -6.54 19.80
CA SER A 5 30.08 -6.87 21.16
C SER A 5 28.62 -6.41 21.26
N LEU A 6 27.69 -7.37 21.24
CA LEU A 6 26.35 -7.15 21.75
C LEU A 6 26.54 -6.92 23.25
N GLU A 7 26.81 -5.67 23.60
CA GLU A 7 26.79 -5.22 24.99
C GLU A 7 25.38 -5.51 25.51
N ILE A 8 25.30 -6.09 26.71
CA ILE A 8 24.02 -6.40 27.35
C ILE A 8 23.31 -5.06 27.55
N ASP A 9 22.19 -4.87 26.84
CA ASP A 9 21.44 -3.61 26.91
C ASP A 9 20.59 -3.63 28.19
N GLU A 10 21.04 -2.86 29.20
CA GLU A 10 20.40 -2.73 30.53
C GLU A 10 19.08 -1.93 30.50
N ARG A 11 18.69 -1.37 29.35
CA ARG A 11 17.43 -0.63 29.23
C ARG A 11 16.24 -1.55 29.48
N HIS A 12 15.34 -1.11 30.36
CA HIS A 12 14.07 -1.80 30.58
C HIS A 12 13.21 -1.69 29.33
N TYR A 13 12.73 -2.84 28.82
CA TYR A 13 11.95 -2.97 27.60
C TYR A 13 10.49 -2.57 27.88
N TYR A 14 10.31 -1.29 28.20
CA TYR A 14 9.06 -0.70 28.66
C TYR A 14 7.88 -0.94 27.69
N ILE A 15 8.17 -1.16 26.41
CA ILE A 15 7.16 -1.34 25.35
C ILE A 15 6.44 -2.68 25.44
N VAL A 16 6.95 -3.72 26.11
CA VAL A 16 6.27 -5.03 26.12
C VAL A 16 5.54 -5.27 27.42
N GLU A 17 6.16 -4.96 28.55
CA GLU A 17 5.54 -5.19 29.85
C GLU A 17 4.37 -4.25 30.13
N ASN A 18 4.35 -3.06 29.52
CA ASN A 18 3.29 -2.05 29.73
C ASN A 18 2.36 -1.84 28.53
N PHE A 19 2.55 -2.54 27.41
CA PHE A 19 1.70 -2.35 26.24
C PHE A 19 0.42 -3.19 26.33
N GLU A 20 -0.69 -2.51 26.58
CA GLU A 20 -2.00 -3.11 26.39
C GLU A 20 -2.30 -3.24 24.89
N PRO A 21 -2.47 -4.45 24.33
CA PRO A 21 -2.67 -4.63 22.89
C PRO A 21 -4.06 -4.19 22.39
N LYS A 22 -5.01 -3.97 23.31
CA LYS A 22 -6.42 -3.69 23.00
C LYS A 22 -6.63 -2.43 22.15
N PRO A 23 -5.99 -1.28 22.42
CA PRO A 23 -6.15 -0.08 21.62
C PRO A 23 -5.64 -0.27 20.19
N GLN A 24 -4.49 -0.93 20.01
CA GLN A 24 -3.94 -1.18 18.67
C GLN A 24 -4.85 -2.07 17.83
N ILE A 25 -5.36 -3.18 18.39
CA ILE A 25 -6.32 -4.05 17.70
C ILE A 25 -7.55 -3.26 17.27
N THR A 26 -8.12 -2.48 18.18
CA THR A 26 -9.35 -1.71 17.93
C THR A 26 -9.15 -0.67 16.82
N VAL A 27 -8.08 0.12 16.90
CA VAL A 27 -7.77 1.15 15.90
C VAL A 27 -7.47 0.53 14.54
N MET A 28 -6.65 -0.53 14.47
CA MET A 28 -6.32 -1.17 13.19
C MET A 28 -7.56 -1.76 12.52
N LEU A 29 -8.45 -2.41 13.29
CA LEU A 29 -9.71 -2.95 12.76
C LEU A 29 -10.62 -1.85 12.24
N PHE A 30 -10.73 -0.72 12.94
CA PHE A 30 -11.51 0.43 12.49
C PHE A 30 -10.94 1.03 11.20
N VAL A 31 -9.62 1.23 11.11
CA VAL A 31 -8.96 1.69 9.88
C VAL A 31 -9.21 0.71 8.73
N ASN A 32 -9.10 -0.59 8.98
CA ASN A 32 -9.36 -1.62 7.97
C ASN A 32 -10.82 -1.63 7.51
N PHE A 33 -11.78 -1.40 8.41
CA PHE A 33 -13.20 -1.29 8.06
C PHE A 33 -13.46 -0.12 7.10
N ILE A 34 -12.87 1.05 7.37
CA ILE A 34 -12.92 2.21 6.46
C ILE A 34 -12.23 1.86 5.14
N SER A 35 -11.04 1.24 5.21
CA SER A 35 -10.26 0.84 4.03
C SER A 35 -11.03 -0.10 3.12
N ILE A 36 -11.70 -1.11 3.66
CA ILE A 36 -12.58 -2.02 2.90
C ILE A 36 -13.66 -1.21 2.18
N SER A 37 -14.38 -0.35 2.91
CA SER A 37 -15.50 0.42 2.37
C SER A 37 -15.10 1.29 1.18
N VAL A 38 -14.00 2.04 1.31
CA VAL A 38 -13.52 2.95 0.25
C VAL A 38 -12.93 2.16 -0.93
N ASN A 39 -12.13 1.12 -0.67
CA ASN A 39 -11.50 0.35 -1.74
C ASN A 39 -12.50 -0.49 -2.53
N VAL A 40 -13.54 -1.06 -1.90
CA VAL A 40 -14.62 -1.77 -2.60
C VAL A 40 -15.31 -0.86 -3.60
N VAL A 41 -15.65 0.38 -3.20
CA VAL A 41 -16.24 1.37 -4.11
C VAL A 41 -15.29 1.68 -5.26
N MET A 42 -14.01 1.90 -4.99
CA MET A 42 -13.00 2.17 -6.02
C MET A 42 -12.83 0.99 -7.00
N PHE A 43 -12.80 -0.24 -6.51
CA PHE A 43 -12.72 -1.45 -7.34
C PHE A 43 -13.96 -1.63 -8.21
N TYR A 44 -15.15 -1.44 -7.64
CA TYR A 44 -16.42 -1.52 -8.35
C TYR A 44 -16.46 -0.55 -9.54
N VAL A 45 -16.08 0.71 -9.30
CA VAL A 45 -16.08 1.73 -10.36
C VAL A 45 -14.99 1.47 -11.41
N THR A 46 -13.81 0.99 -10.99
CA THR A 46 -12.70 0.67 -11.90
C THR A 46 -13.06 -0.47 -12.86
N ILE A 47 -13.79 -1.48 -12.39
CA ILE A 47 -14.23 -2.60 -13.22
C ILE A 47 -15.32 -2.17 -14.20
N LEU A 48 -16.31 -1.39 -13.74
CA LEU A 48 -17.51 -1.11 -14.53
C LEU A 48 -17.39 0.07 -15.51
N ASN A 49 -16.58 1.10 -15.22
CA ASN A 49 -16.67 2.37 -15.96
C ASN A 49 -15.36 2.87 -16.60
N SER A 50 -14.48 1.94 -16.99
CA SER A 50 -13.23 2.24 -17.68
C SER A 50 -13.39 2.13 -19.21
N LYS A 51 -14.15 3.06 -19.82
CA LYS A 51 -14.38 3.07 -21.28
C LYS A 51 -13.19 3.56 -22.10
N ASN A 52 -12.25 4.27 -21.46
CA ASN A 52 -11.18 5.01 -22.17
C ASN A 52 -9.78 4.44 -21.94
N GLU A 53 -9.63 3.32 -21.23
CA GLU A 53 -8.32 2.72 -20.92
C GLU A 53 -8.20 1.32 -21.54
N SER A 54 -6.97 0.90 -21.86
CA SER A 54 -6.75 -0.45 -22.36
C SER A 54 -7.01 -1.50 -21.27
N MET A 55 -7.52 -2.67 -21.67
CA MET A 55 -7.79 -3.79 -20.75
C MET A 55 -6.54 -4.16 -19.93
N MET A 56 -5.37 -4.19 -20.56
CA MET A 56 -4.10 -4.49 -19.90
C MET A 56 -3.76 -3.47 -18.81
N TYR A 57 -3.89 -2.17 -19.11
CA TYR A 57 -3.64 -1.12 -18.13
C TYR A 57 -4.61 -1.21 -16.94
N ARG A 58 -5.89 -1.45 -17.23
CA ARG A 58 -6.93 -1.60 -16.20
C ARG A 58 -6.65 -2.78 -15.28
N THR A 59 -6.31 -3.95 -15.83
CA THR A 59 -6.00 -5.14 -15.03
C THR A 59 -4.77 -4.93 -14.16
N VAL A 60 -3.68 -4.37 -14.69
CA VAL A 60 -2.47 -4.10 -13.90
C VAL A 60 -2.72 -3.05 -12.82
N SER A 61 -3.46 -1.98 -13.15
CA SER A 61 -3.86 -0.95 -12.18
C SER A 61 -4.74 -1.53 -11.07
N PHE A 62 -5.68 -2.42 -11.41
CA PHE A 62 -6.51 -3.12 -10.44
C PHE A 62 -5.66 -4.01 -9.52
N ILE A 63 -4.82 -4.88 -10.08
CA ILE A 63 -3.97 -5.80 -9.28
C ILE A 63 -3.04 -5.01 -8.37
N HIS A 64 -2.47 -3.90 -8.85
CA HIS A 64 -1.64 -3.01 -8.04
C HIS A 64 -2.39 -2.46 -6.81
N ASN A 65 -3.58 -1.90 -7.01
CA ASN A 65 -4.38 -1.35 -5.92
C ASN A 65 -4.91 -2.45 -4.98
N PHE A 66 -5.35 -3.57 -5.54
CA PHE A 66 -5.85 -4.72 -4.79
C PHE A 66 -4.77 -5.37 -3.93
N SER A 67 -3.57 -5.59 -4.48
CA SER A 67 -2.43 -6.14 -3.72
C SER A 67 -1.98 -5.20 -2.61
N LEU A 68 -1.96 -3.88 -2.84
CA LEU A 68 -1.67 -2.91 -1.77
C LEU A 68 -2.73 -2.95 -0.67
N PHE A 69 -4.01 -2.93 -1.03
CA PHE A 69 -5.12 -3.05 -0.08
C PHE A 69 -5.00 -4.33 0.73
N LEU A 70 -4.78 -5.48 0.07
CA LEU A 70 -4.67 -6.78 0.73
C LEU A 70 -3.44 -6.84 1.64
N ALA A 71 -2.30 -6.29 1.23
CA ALA A 71 -1.10 -6.21 2.06
C ALA A 71 -1.35 -5.39 3.34
N GLN A 72 -2.04 -4.25 3.24
CA GLN A 72 -2.31 -3.40 4.41
C GLN A 72 -3.42 -3.94 5.30
N PHE A 73 -4.46 -4.55 4.71
CA PHE A 73 -5.45 -5.30 5.46
C PHE A 73 -4.79 -6.44 6.25
N TYR A 74 -3.91 -7.20 5.61
CA TYR A 74 -3.14 -8.26 6.25
C TYR A 74 -2.27 -7.73 7.39
N TRP A 75 -1.59 -6.60 7.17
CA TRP A 75 -0.79 -5.94 8.21
C TRP A 75 -1.63 -5.54 9.43
N GLY A 76 -2.78 -4.87 9.23
CA GLY A 76 -3.61 -4.36 10.34
C GLY A 76 -4.45 -5.42 11.05
N SER A 77 -4.91 -6.46 10.35
CA SER A 77 -5.82 -7.47 10.92
C SER A 77 -5.15 -8.80 11.24
N ILE A 78 -4.35 -9.34 10.31
CA ILE A 78 -3.83 -10.72 10.41
C ILE A 78 -2.52 -10.75 11.19
N LEU A 79 -1.55 -9.91 10.80
CA LEU A 79 -0.25 -9.84 11.46
C LEU A 79 -0.31 -8.95 12.71
N ASN A 80 -0.84 -7.74 12.56
CA ASN A 80 -0.88 -6.65 13.55
C ASN A 80 0.40 -6.60 14.40
N PRO A 81 1.53 -6.17 13.81
CA PRO A 81 2.83 -6.30 14.44
C PRO A 81 3.09 -5.20 15.47
N ILE A 82 3.74 -5.58 16.57
CA ILE A 82 4.34 -4.67 17.55
C ILE A 82 5.85 -4.80 17.40
N PRO A 83 6.58 -3.73 17.00
CA PRO A 83 8.03 -3.74 17.02
C PRO A 83 8.53 -3.75 18.47
N LEU A 84 9.43 -4.68 18.79
CA LEU A 84 9.89 -4.93 20.15
C LEU A 84 11.11 -4.08 20.53
N LEU A 85 11.08 -2.77 20.33
CA LEU A 85 12.28 -1.95 20.55
C LEU A 85 12.71 -1.90 22.03
N PRO A 86 14.03 -1.89 22.35
CA PRO A 86 15.18 -1.95 21.45
C PRO A 86 15.57 -3.36 20.97
N LEU A 87 14.90 -4.42 21.44
CA LEU A 87 15.11 -5.79 20.97
C LEU A 87 14.81 -5.86 19.45
N PRO A 88 15.72 -6.37 18.61
CA PRO A 88 15.44 -6.51 17.20
C PRO A 88 14.44 -7.66 17.02
N GLY A 89 13.15 -7.37 17.10
CA GLY A 89 12.09 -8.35 17.06
C GLY A 89 10.73 -7.75 16.80
N VAL A 90 9.76 -8.62 16.52
CA VAL A 90 8.36 -8.28 16.27
C VAL A 90 7.49 -9.28 17.01
N GLN A 91 6.45 -8.79 17.67
CA GLN A 91 5.38 -9.61 18.21
C GLN A 91 4.13 -9.44 17.35
N SER A 92 3.55 -10.56 16.91
CA SER A 92 2.27 -10.56 16.21
C SER A 92 1.13 -10.63 17.22
N ILE A 93 0.20 -9.67 17.16
CA ILE A 93 -1.03 -9.67 17.99
C ILE A 93 -2.32 -9.83 17.19
N GLY A 94 -2.22 -10.15 15.90
CA GLY A 94 -3.37 -10.30 15.02
C GLY A 94 -4.10 -11.64 15.16
N VAL A 95 -5.07 -11.86 14.27
CA VAL A 95 -6.02 -12.98 14.33
C VAL A 95 -5.34 -14.36 14.28
N LEU A 96 -4.20 -14.47 13.58
CA LEU A 96 -3.47 -15.75 13.42
C LEU A 96 -2.33 -15.95 14.44
N ARG A 97 -2.28 -15.12 15.49
CA ARG A 97 -1.27 -15.22 16.55
C ARG A 97 -1.28 -16.62 17.17
N GLY A 98 -0.12 -17.27 17.17
CA GLY A 98 0.09 -18.59 17.77
C GLY A 98 -0.40 -19.77 16.93
N ILE A 99 -1.07 -19.53 15.79
CA ILE A 99 -1.46 -20.57 14.83
C ILE A 99 -0.38 -20.71 13.76
N VAL A 100 0.11 -19.58 13.25
CA VAL A 100 1.16 -19.51 12.23
C VAL A 100 2.34 -18.75 12.82
N SER A 101 3.57 -19.17 12.49
CA SER A 101 4.77 -18.48 12.96
C SER A 101 4.80 -17.04 12.44
N THR A 102 5.17 -16.09 13.31
CA THR A 102 5.26 -14.65 12.96
C THR A 102 6.20 -14.41 11.78
N PHE A 103 7.25 -15.23 11.63
CA PHE A 103 8.13 -15.21 10.46
C PHE A 103 7.36 -15.47 9.16
N MET A 104 6.55 -16.54 9.11
CA MET A 104 5.75 -16.87 7.91
C MET A 104 4.71 -15.79 7.63
N LEU A 105 4.10 -15.23 8.69
CA LEU A 105 3.16 -14.13 8.54
C LEU A 105 3.84 -12.89 7.91
N LEU A 106 5.06 -12.55 8.35
CA LEU A 106 5.87 -11.47 7.77
C LEU A 106 6.25 -11.76 6.31
N VAL A 107 6.74 -12.96 6.00
CA VAL A 107 7.10 -13.36 4.62
C VAL A 107 5.92 -13.18 3.67
N PHE A 108 4.74 -13.63 4.07
CA PHE A 108 3.54 -13.52 3.25
C PHE A 108 3.13 -12.05 3.02
N TRP A 109 3.18 -11.22 4.07
CA TRP A 109 2.94 -9.78 3.93
C TRP A 109 3.92 -9.13 2.95
N ILE A 110 5.22 -9.44 3.06
CA ILE A 110 6.25 -8.89 2.20
C ILE A 110 6.04 -9.31 0.74
N PHE A 111 5.61 -10.56 0.50
CA PHE A 111 5.26 -11.04 -0.83
C PHE A 111 4.09 -10.22 -1.44
N LEU A 112 3.00 -10.01 -0.69
CA LEU A 112 1.87 -9.20 -1.15
C LEU A 112 2.30 -7.76 -1.47
N PHE A 113 3.14 -7.18 -0.62
CA PHE A 113 3.66 -5.83 -0.83
C PHE A 113 4.59 -5.75 -2.06
N ALA A 114 5.42 -6.78 -2.29
CA ALA A 114 6.28 -6.89 -3.46
C ALA A 114 5.47 -6.97 -4.77
N VAL A 115 4.35 -7.72 -4.77
CA VAL A 115 3.42 -7.74 -5.92
C VAL A 115 2.90 -6.34 -6.24
N SER A 116 2.57 -5.55 -5.22
CA SER A 116 2.13 -4.15 -5.43
C SER A 116 3.23 -3.29 -6.07
N ILE A 117 4.46 -3.34 -5.55
CA ILE A 117 5.60 -2.60 -6.11
C ILE A 117 5.87 -3.03 -7.55
N PHE A 118 5.87 -4.33 -7.81
CA PHE A 118 6.06 -4.87 -9.15
C PHE A 118 5.03 -4.34 -10.14
N MET A 119 3.75 -4.36 -9.77
CA MET A 119 2.67 -3.85 -10.61
C MET A 119 2.76 -2.34 -10.82
N MET A 120 3.28 -1.57 -9.85
CA MET A 120 3.57 -0.14 -10.03
C MET A 120 4.54 0.10 -11.21
N TYR A 121 5.61 -0.68 -11.30
CA TYR A 121 6.54 -0.59 -12.45
C TYR A 121 5.88 -1.04 -13.75
N MET A 122 5.02 -2.06 -13.71
CA MET A 122 4.27 -2.50 -14.90
C MET A 122 3.34 -1.41 -15.44
N ILE A 123 2.71 -0.62 -14.57
CA ILE A 123 1.91 0.55 -14.99
C ILE A 123 2.78 1.55 -15.77
N LEU A 124 3.99 1.83 -15.28
CA LEU A 124 4.92 2.74 -15.96
C LEU A 124 5.40 2.19 -17.29
N LEU A 125 5.73 0.90 -17.37
CA LEU A 125 6.16 0.24 -18.60
C LEU A 125 5.07 0.22 -19.66
N ILE A 126 3.83 -0.11 -19.29
CA ILE A 126 2.69 -0.08 -20.22
C ILE A 126 2.50 1.33 -20.77
N ARG A 127 2.63 2.36 -19.92
CA ARG A 127 2.55 3.75 -20.37
C ARG A 127 3.69 4.13 -21.28
N LEU A 128 4.91 3.73 -20.98
CA LEU A 128 6.07 3.97 -21.83
C LEU A 128 5.85 3.34 -23.21
N ARG A 129 5.34 2.11 -23.27
CA ARG A 129 5.02 1.42 -24.52
C ARG A 129 3.97 2.16 -25.36
N VAL A 130 2.93 2.71 -24.72
CA VAL A 130 1.89 3.49 -25.42
C VAL A 130 2.40 4.84 -25.92
N LEU A 131 3.38 5.44 -25.23
CA LEU A 131 3.94 6.76 -25.53
C LEU A 131 5.22 6.70 -26.38
N ALA A 132 5.84 5.54 -26.57
CA ALA A 132 7.09 5.46 -27.33
C ALA A 132 6.88 5.77 -28.81
N ARG A 133 7.69 6.70 -29.37
CA ARG A 133 7.66 7.05 -30.80
C ARG A 133 8.35 5.96 -31.64
N ARG A 134 7.72 5.54 -32.76
CA ARG A 134 8.31 4.60 -33.72
C ARG A 134 9.69 5.12 -34.17
N GLY A 135 10.72 4.27 -34.06
CA GLY A 135 12.09 4.60 -34.43
C GLY A 135 12.93 5.29 -33.34
N ASN A 136 12.36 5.63 -32.17
CA ASN A 136 13.13 6.11 -31.03
C ASN A 136 13.70 4.94 -30.21
N MET A 137 14.77 5.17 -29.44
CA MET A 137 15.38 4.16 -28.56
C MET A 137 14.39 3.56 -27.54
N PHE A 138 13.31 4.27 -27.23
CA PHE A 138 12.27 3.82 -26.30
C PHE A 138 11.16 2.98 -26.96
N HIS A 139 11.09 2.93 -28.29
CA HIS A 139 10.18 2.04 -29.01
C HIS A 139 10.85 0.69 -29.21
N LEU A 140 10.73 -0.14 -28.18
CA LEU A 140 11.38 -1.43 -28.11
C LEU A 140 10.57 -2.53 -28.78
N ARG A 141 11.25 -3.58 -29.22
CA ARG A 141 10.59 -4.82 -29.71
C ARG A 141 9.89 -5.52 -28.54
N ASP A 142 8.83 -6.26 -28.82
CA ASP A 142 8.08 -6.99 -27.78
C ASP A 142 8.98 -7.94 -26.96
N SER A 143 9.97 -8.57 -27.60
CA SER A 143 10.97 -9.40 -26.91
C SER A 143 11.78 -8.63 -25.87
N THR A 144 12.09 -7.35 -26.13
CA THR A 144 12.83 -6.52 -25.19
C THR A 144 11.96 -6.11 -23.99
N TYR A 145 10.66 -5.89 -24.20
CA TYR A 145 9.73 -5.66 -23.09
C TYR A 145 9.62 -6.88 -22.16
N ILE A 146 9.70 -8.10 -22.70
CA ILE A 146 9.74 -9.34 -21.90
C ILE A 146 11.04 -9.39 -21.06
N ILE A 147 12.18 -9.02 -21.64
CA ILE A 147 13.45 -8.97 -20.89
C ILE A 147 13.36 -7.93 -19.77
N ILE A 148 12.86 -6.72 -20.05
CA ILE A 148 12.68 -5.68 -19.02
C ILE A 148 11.73 -6.17 -17.92
N PHE A 149 10.65 -6.85 -18.28
CA PHE A 149 9.73 -7.45 -17.30
C PHE A 149 10.46 -8.41 -16.37
N LEU A 150 11.27 -9.33 -16.90
CA LEU A 150 12.05 -10.29 -16.11
C LEU A 150 13.08 -9.61 -15.22
N VAL A 151 13.76 -8.57 -15.73
CA VAL A 151 14.72 -7.78 -14.95
C VAL A 151 14.03 -7.09 -13.77
N ILE A 152 12.87 -6.47 -13.98
CA ILE A 152 12.11 -5.83 -12.90
C ILE A 152 11.59 -6.88 -11.91
N PHE A 153 11.15 -8.04 -12.39
CA PHE A 153 10.70 -9.14 -11.52
C PHE A 153 11.83 -9.61 -10.60
N ILE A 154 13.01 -9.88 -11.16
CA ILE A 154 14.19 -10.27 -10.38
C ILE A 154 14.58 -9.14 -9.43
N PHE A 155 14.61 -7.89 -9.89
CA PHE A 155 14.97 -6.73 -9.07
C PHE A 155 14.05 -6.56 -7.85
N VAL A 156 12.74 -6.81 -7.99
CA VAL A 156 11.79 -6.67 -6.89
C VAL A 156 11.83 -7.87 -5.95
N PHE A 157 11.76 -9.10 -6.47
CA PHE A 157 11.57 -10.29 -5.64
C PHE A 157 12.88 -10.89 -5.11
N PHE A 158 13.98 -10.84 -5.86
CA PHE A 158 15.22 -11.49 -5.46
C PHE A 158 15.87 -10.89 -4.20
N PRO A 159 16.03 -9.55 -4.06
CA PRO A 159 16.61 -8.97 -2.85
C PRO A 159 15.79 -9.27 -1.60
N ILE A 160 14.47 -9.28 -1.75
CA ILE A 160 13.50 -9.59 -0.70
C ILE A 160 13.65 -11.04 -0.25
N LEU A 161 13.52 -12.01 -1.17
CA LEU A 161 13.56 -13.44 -0.84
C LEU A 161 14.95 -13.87 -0.34
N SER A 162 16.02 -13.43 -0.99
CA SER A 162 17.40 -13.80 -0.61
C SER A 162 17.80 -13.33 0.78
N ARG A 163 17.17 -12.27 1.30
CA ARG A 163 17.49 -11.72 2.62
C ARG A 163 16.53 -12.14 3.71
N ILE A 164 15.27 -12.45 3.40
CA ILE A 164 14.29 -12.84 4.42
C ILE A 164 14.45 -14.30 4.83
N ILE A 165 14.66 -15.21 3.87
CA ILE A 165 14.75 -16.66 4.14
C ILE A 165 15.82 -16.99 5.21
N PRO A 166 17.04 -16.39 5.17
CA PRO A 166 18.06 -16.64 6.19
C PRO A 166 17.72 -16.19 7.62
N PHE A 167 16.64 -15.43 7.83
CA PHE A 167 16.17 -15.07 9.18
C PHE A 167 15.24 -16.13 9.80
N HIS A 168 14.91 -17.21 9.07
CA HIS A 168 14.16 -18.30 9.67
C HIS A 168 15.02 -19.01 10.72
N VAL A 169 14.55 -19.00 11.96
CA VAL A 169 15.25 -19.56 13.13
C VAL A 169 14.23 -20.30 13.99
N SER A 170 14.65 -21.37 14.67
CA SER A 170 13.81 -22.13 15.59
C SER A 170 13.49 -21.33 16.86
N GLU A 171 12.35 -21.63 17.50
CA GLU A 171 11.96 -20.99 18.76
C GLU A 171 12.99 -21.19 19.87
N GLU A 172 13.62 -22.36 19.93
CA GLU A 172 14.67 -22.67 20.90
C GLU A 172 15.90 -21.76 20.71
N SER A 173 16.32 -21.53 19.46
CA SER A 173 17.43 -20.61 19.20
C SER A 173 17.08 -19.16 19.51
N MET A 174 15.82 -18.73 19.36
CA MET A 174 15.36 -17.42 19.80
C MET A 174 15.38 -17.30 21.34
N LYS A 175 14.92 -18.33 22.05
CA LYS A 175 14.96 -18.39 23.52
C LYS A 175 16.38 -18.36 24.05
N ASN A 176 17.28 -19.14 23.48
CA ASN A 176 18.70 -19.14 23.85
C ASN A 176 19.35 -17.76 23.61
N HIS A 177 18.96 -17.06 22.53
CA HIS A 177 19.42 -15.70 22.29
C HIS A 177 18.93 -14.71 23.36
N LEU A 178 17.68 -14.82 23.80
CA LEU A 178 17.15 -14.02 24.90
C LEU A 178 17.88 -14.31 26.21
N ILE A 179 18.12 -15.57 26.56
CA ILE A 179 18.85 -15.95 27.78
C ILE A 179 20.25 -15.33 27.79
N ASN A 180 20.95 -15.38 26.66
CA ASN A 180 22.36 -14.97 26.59
C ASN A 180 22.57 -13.46 26.48
N TYR A 181 21.67 -12.74 25.80
CA TYR A 181 21.88 -11.32 25.47
C TYR A 181 20.83 -10.39 26.08
N TYR A 182 19.65 -10.91 26.43
CA TYR A 182 18.50 -10.14 26.90
C TYR A 182 17.74 -10.85 28.05
N PRO A 183 18.41 -11.17 29.18
CA PRO A 183 17.81 -11.98 30.25
C PRO A 183 16.56 -11.33 30.87
N ASN A 184 16.47 -10.00 30.86
CA ASN A 184 15.29 -9.26 31.33
C ASN A 184 14.07 -9.42 30.41
N CYS A 185 14.24 -9.96 29.20
CA CYS A 185 13.18 -10.15 28.20
C CYS A 185 12.61 -11.57 28.16
N LEU A 186 12.97 -12.47 29.08
CA LEU A 186 12.56 -13.88 28.97
C LEU A 186 11.04 -14.08 28.95
N ASN A 187 10.30 -13.19 29.62
CA ASN A 187 8.83 -13.19 29.64
C ASN A 187 8.22 -13.06 28.22
N LEU A 188 8.91 -12.43 27.27
CA LEU A 188 8.47 -12.33 25.86
C LEU A 188 8.24 -13.68 25.21
N SER A 189 9.08 -14.66 25.55
CA SER A 189 9.01 -16.00 24.96
C SER A 189 7.76 -16.78 25.36
N ASN A 190 7.05 -16.33 26.39
CA ASN A 190 5.79 -16.90 26.85
C ASN A 190 4.59 -16.38 26.05
N TYR A 191 4.73 -15.25 25.37
CA TYR A 191 3.65 -14.70 24.55
C TYR A 191 3.65 -15.33 23.16
N PRO A 192 2.49 -15.81 22.66
CA PRO A 192 2.43 -16.37 21.32
C PRO A 192 2.73 -15.30 20.27
N GLY A 193 3.42 -15.71 19.20
CA GLY A 193 3.75 -14.82 18.07
C GLY A 193 4.97 -13.91 18.29
N PHE A 194 5.84 -14.21 19.26
CA PHE A 194 7.13 -13.53 19.38
C PHE A 194 8.10 -13.98 18.27
N PHE A 195 8.88 -13.05 17.73
CA PHE A 195 9.95 -13.34 16.78
C PHE A 195 11.12 -12.38 16.98
N VAL A 196 12.32 -12.90 17.12
CA VAL A 196 13.54 -12.14 17.40
C VAL A 196 14.59 -12.44 16.34
N PHE A 197 15.22 -11.39 15.81
CA PHE A 197 16.30 -11.49 14.84
C PHE A 197 17.60 -11.87 15.54
N VAL A 198 17.88 -13.17 15.64
CA VAL A 198 19.04 -13.75 16.34
C VAL A 198 20.39 -13.40 15.68
N ASN A 199 20.44 -13.29 14.36
CA ASN A 199 21.70 -13.07 13.62
C ASN A 199 21.89 -11.61 13.23
N THR A 200 22.57 -10.85 14.08
CA THR A 200 22.85 -9.42 13.86
C THR A 200 23.65 -9.13 12.58
N CYS A 201 24.53 -10.05 12.15
CA CYS A 201 25.26 -9.91 10.89
C CYS A 201 24.31 -9.98 9.68
N GLN A 202 23.35 -10.90 9.73
CA GLN A 202 22.29 -10.97 8.71
C GLN A 202 21.37 -9.76 8.79
N SER A 203 21.02 -9.27 9.99
CA SER A 203 20.21 -8.07 10.17
C SER A 203 20.84 -6.84 9.51
N LYS A 204 22.15 -6.60 9.74
CA LYS A 204 22.88 -5.49 9.11
C LYS A 204 22.91 -5.59 7.58
N LYS A 205 23.22 -6.78 7.05
CA LYS A 205 23.21 -7.03 5.60
C LYS A 205 21.80 -6.88 5.00
N GLY A 206 20.78 -7.32 5.73
CA GLY A 206 19.37 -7.18 5.36
C GLY A 206 18.95 -5.73 5.25
N VAL A 207 19.21 -4.92 6.28
CA VAL A 207 18.94 -3.47 6.28
C VAL A 207 19.64 -2.78 5.11
N PHE A 208 20.92 -3.07 4.88
CA PHE A 208 21.67 -2.50 3.76
C PHE A 208 21.04 -2.82 2.40
N VAL A 209 20.67 -4.09 2.16
CA VAL A 209 20.05 -4.49 0.89
C VAL A 209 18.65 -3.89 0.72
N VAL A 210 17.87 -3.79 1.78
CA VAL A 210 16.56 -3.12 1.75
C VAL A 210 16.72 -1.63 1.42
N LEU A 211 17.69 -0.93 2.02
CA LEU A 211 17.97 0.47 1.72
C LEU A 211 18.40 0.67 0.26
N VAL A 212 19.35 -0.13 -0.23
CA VAL A 212 19.80 -0.08 -1.63
C VAL A 212 18.63 -0.36 -2.59
N SER A 213 17.77 -1.32 -2.26
CA SER A 213 16.60 -1.65 -3.10
C SER A 213 15.55 -0.53 -3.09
N LEU A 214 15.32 0.10 -1.93
CA LEU A 214 14.40 1.24 -1.79
C LEU A 214 14.89 2.47 -2.55
N PHE A 215 16.14 2.89 -2.33
CA PHE A 215 16.72 4.04 -3.02
C PHE A 215 16.89 3.76 -4.51
N GLY A 216 17.43 2.60 -4.89
CA GLY A 216 17.58 2.20 -6.28
C GLY A 216 16.24 2.12 -7.01
N GLY A 217 15.21 1.59 -6.35
CA GLY A 217 13.85 1.56 -6.87
C GLY A 217 13.26 2.97 -7.05
N ALA A 218 13.38 3.83 -6.04
CA ALA A 218 12.92 5.21 -6.13
C ALA A 218 13.62 5.98 -7.27
N THR A 219 14.94 5.81 -7.43
CA THR A 219 15.70 6.40 -8.54
C THR A 219 15.23 5.88 -9.89
N LEU A 220 15.03 4.56 -10.04
CA LEU A 220 14.53 3.95 -11.27
C LEU A 220 13.13 4.50 -11.61
N TYR A 221 12.24 4.60 -10.63
CA TYR A 221 10.91 5.18 -10.79
C TYR A 221 10.98 6.62 -11.32
N LEU A 222 11.84 7.46 -10.74
CA LEU A 222 12.02 8.86 -11.15
C LEU A 222 12.58 8.97 -12.58
N ILE A 223 13.56 8.13 -12.93
CA ILE A 223 14.13 8.08 -14.29
C ILE A 223 13.03 7.74 -15.31
N VAL A 224 12.23 6.71 -15.05
CA VAL A 224 11.13 6.33 -15.96
C VAL A 224 10.09 7.45 -16.07
N CYS A 225 9.76 8.12 -14.96
CA CYS A 225 8.87 9.29 -15.01
C CYS A 225 9.45 10.44 -15.85
N ALA A 226 10.75 10.72 -15.74
CA ALA A 226 11.42 11.73 -16.56
C ALA A 226 11.39 11.38 -18.06
N ILE A 227 11.62 10.11 -18.40
CA ILE A 227 11.51 9.61 -19.78
C ILE A 227 10.07 9.79 -20.31
N LEU A 228 9.06 9.46 -19.49
CA LEU A 228 7.65 9.63 -19.87
C LEU A 228 7.30 11.10 -20.12
N ILE A 229 7.76 12.02 -19.27
CA ILE A 229 7.55 13.46 -19.45
C ILE A 229 8.20 13.94 -20.74
N TYR A 230 9.43 13.50 -21.00
CA TYR A 230 10.16 13.82 -22.22
C TYR A 230 9.42 13.33 -23.47
N GLU A 231 8.95 12.08 -23.49
CA GLU A 231 8.24 11.53 -24.65
C GLU A 231 6.88 12.20 -24.87
N ILE A 232 6.15 12.53 -23.79
CA ILE A 232 4.90 13.31 -23.91
C ILE A 232 5.19 14.68 -24.53
N LYS A 233 6.25 15.37 -24.09
CA LYS A 233 6.66 16.65 -24.67
C LYS A 233 7.00 16.51 -26.16
N MET A 234 7.74 15.47 -26.52
CA MET A 234 8.13 15.25 -27.92
C MET A 234 6.96 14.83 -28.82
N GLN A 235 6.00 14.04 -28.32
CA GLN A 235 4.79 13.70 -29.07
C GLN A 235 3.76 14.82 -29.08
N SER A 236 3.87 15.81 -28.19
CA SER A 236 2.97 16.98 -28.20
C SER A 236 3.04 17.77 -29.50
N TYR A 237 4.17 17.72 -30.22
CA TYR A 237 4.35 18.34 -31.53
C TYR A 237 3.58 17.63 -32.66
N ALA A 238 3.24 16.35 -32.48
CA ALA A 238 2.55 15.53 -33.48
C ALA A 238 1.08 15.21 -33.12
N TRP A 239 0.69 15.37 -31.85
CA TRP A 239 -0.64 15.04 -31.37
C TRP A 239 -1.52 16.26 -31.14
N ASN A 240 -2.83 16.07 -31.30
CA ASN A 240 -3.82 17.07 -30.94
C ASN A 240 -3.70 17.47 -29.46
N VAL A 241 -3.90 18.75 -29.17
CA VAL A 241 -3.80 19.35 -27.83
C VAL A 241 -4.63 18.57 -26.78
N ASN A 242 -5.82 18.10 -27.15
CA ASN A 242 -6.69 17.33 -26.25
C ASN A 242 -6.08 15.98 -25.86
N LYS A 243 -5.41 15.28 -26.79
CA LYS A 243 -4.77 13.99 -26.53
C LYS A 243 -3.56 14.17 -25.62
N THR A 244 -2.73 15.18 -25.90
CA THR A 244 -1.57 15.53 -25.05
C THR A 244 -2.01 15.92 -23.63
N LYS A 245 -3.03 16.79 -23.51
CA LYS A 245 -3.60 17.16 -22.20
C LYS A 245 -4.09 15.94 -21.42
N ASN A 246 -4.70 14.96 -22.08
CA ASN A 246 -5.16 13.73 -21.45
C ASN A 246 -3.98 12.91 -20.88
N HIS A 247 -2.92 12.68 -21.66
CA HIS A 247 -1.75 11.94 -21.19
C HIS A 247 -1.01 12.65 -20.04
N ILE A 248 -0.88 13.98 -20.09
CA ILE A 248 -0.32 14.77 -18.98
C ILE A 248 -1.17 14.63 -17.72
N LYS A 249 -2.50 14.77 -17.84
CA LYS A 249 -3.45 14.62 -16.72
C LYS A 249 -3.32 13.25 -16.07
N VAL A 250 -3.30 12.20 -16.88
CA VAL A 250 -3.20 10.80 -16.45
C VAL A 250 -1.84 10.50 -15.78
N LEU A 251 -0.75 11.10 -16.26
CA LEU A 251 0.57 11.03 -15.61
C LEU A 251 0.58 11.74 -14.25
N LYS A 252 0.06 12.97 -14.19
CA LYS A 252 -0.07 13.75 -12.95
C LYS A 252 -0.86 12.97 -11.89
N HIS A 253 -1.97 12.35 -12.27
CA HIS A 253 -2.79 11.57 -11.34
C HIS A 253 -1.98 10.42 -10.71
N THR A 254 -1.22 9.67 -11.50
CA THR A 254 -0.38 8.58 -11.01
C THR A 254 0.74 9.06 -10.09
N ILE A 255 1.40 10.17 -10.43
CA ILE A 255 2.44 10.75 -9.57
C ILE A 255 1.85 11.17 -8.23
N VAL A 256 0.71 11.88 -8.24
CA VAL A 256 0.05 12.32 -7.00
C VAL A 256 -0.37 11.12 -6.14
N GLN A 257 -0.94 10.08 -6.73
CA GLN A 257 -1.29 8.84 -6.01
C GLN A 257 -0.07 8.20 -5.35
N ASN A 258 1.07 8.13 -6.05
CA ASN A 258 2.29 7.55 -5.50
C ASN A 258 2.92 8.42 -4.40
N ILE A 259 2.79 9.75 -4.46
CA ILE A 259 3.22 10.64 -3.37
C ILE A 259 2.42 10.35 -2.10
N PHE A 260 1.08 10.29 -2.17
CA PHE A 260 0.25 9.99 -1.01
C PHE A 260 0.55 8.60 -0.43
N ARG A 261 0.75 7.59 -1.29
CA ARG A 261 1.15 6.25 -0.84
C ARG A 261 2.49 6.26 -0.13
N PHE A 262 3.50 6.90 -0.71
CA PHE A 262 4.82 7.00 -0.12
C PHE A 262 4.75 7.66 1.27
N LEU A 263 3.98 8.74 1.41
CA LEU A 263 3.84 9.45 2.67
C LEU A 263 3.27 8.56 3.77
N PHE A 264 2.20 7.81 3.49
CA PHE A 264 1.59 6.90 4.46
C PHE A 264 2.46 5.67 4.76
N LEU A 265 3.18 5.15 3.76
CA LEU A 265 4.07 3.99 3.92
C LEU A 265 5.40 4.32 4.61
N ALA A 266 5.88 5.57 4.51
CA ALA A 266 7.16 5.98 5.07
C ALA A 266 7.09 6.38 6.55
N ILE A 267 5.90 6.76 7.06
CA ILE A 267 5.71 7.19 8.46
C ILE A 267 6.10 6.09 9.45
N ALA A 268 5.64 4.85 9.26
CA ALA A 268 5.96 3.74 10.17
C ALA A 268 7.47 3.43 10.24
N PRO A 269 8.17 3.20 9.12
CA PRO A 269 9.63 3.03 9.14
C PRO A 269 10.38 4.22 9.77
N ALA A 270 9.95 5.46 9.50
CA ALA A 270 10.59 6.65 10.06
C ALA A 270 10.44 6.73 11.59
N ILE A 271 9.25 6.37 12.11
CA ILE A 271 8.98 6.35 13.56
C ILE A 271 9.74 5.21 14.24
N VAL A 272 9.81 4.02 13.62
CA VAL A 272 10.61 2.90 14.15
C VAL A 272 12.09 3.28 14.21
N LEU A 273 12.63 3.92 13.17
CA LEU A 273 14.01 4.44 13.17
C LEU A 273 14.22 5.47 14.28
N ARG A 274 13.32 6.46 14.39
CA ARG A 274 13.35 7.45 15.48
C ARG A 274 13.42 6.76 16.84
N ASN A 275 12.51 5.83 17.12
CA ASN A 275 12.40 5.15 18.40
C ASN A 275 13.61 4.24 18.69
N THR A 276 14.36 3.81 17.68
CA THR A 276 15.59 3.04 17.86
C THR A 276 16.76 3.90 18.39
N PHE A 277 16.79 5.19 18.04
CA PHE A 277 17.89 6.10 18.36
C PHE A 277 17.62 7.06 19.53
N LEU A 278 16.41 7.05 20.11
CA LEU A 278 16.05 7.87 21.27
C LEU A 278 16.14 7.06 22.58
N PRO A 279 16.80 7.58 23.63
CA PRO A 279 16.85 6.91 24.92
C PRO A 279 15.47 6.93 25.62
N PRO A 280 15.06 5.83 26.28
CA PRO A 280 13.77 5.70 26.97
C PRO A 280 13.60 6.64 28.17
N GLU A 281 14.68 7.22 28.69
CA GLU A 281 14.68 8.07 29.91
C GLU A 281 14.06 9.47 29.72
N THR A 282 13.65 9.84 28.51
CA THR A 282 12.99 11.13 28.26
C THR A 282 11.52 11.17 28.70
N GLU A 283 10.97 10.08 29.24
CA GLU A 283 9.58 10.02 29.75
C GLU A 283 9.43 10.44 31.23
N THR A 284 10.51 10.64 32.00
CA THR A 284 10.43 10.82 33.48
C THR A 284 10.51 12.24 34.04
N THR A 285 10.71 13.28 33.24
CA THR A 285 10.85 14.66 33.78
C THR A 285 10.07 15.65 32.95
N ASN A 286 8.74 15.74 33.18
CA ASN A 286 7.97 17.00 33.20
C ASN A 286 6.47 16.71 33.34
N THR A 287 6.01 16.63 34.59
CA THR A 287 4.61 16.48 35.00
C THR A 287 3.68 17.61 34.51
N PHE A 288 4.24 18.69 33.94
CA PHE A 288 3.51 19.84 33.40
C PHE A 288 3.22 19.74 31.89
N SER A 289 3.84 18.79 31.17
CA SER A 289 3.73 18.66 29.70
C SER A 289 2.89 17.43 29.29
N LYS A 290 1.97 17.00 30.16
CA LYS A 290 1.13 15.80 29.96
C LYS A 290 -0.01 15.99 28.95
N ASN A 291 -0.20 17.21 28.42
CA ASN A 291 -1.26 17.52 27.46
C ASN A 291 -0.79 17.55 25.98
N ILE A 292 0.52 17.42 25.71
CA ILE A 292 1.08 17.45 24.34
C ILE A 292 2.07 16.28 24.08
N ILE A 293 2.53 15.56 25.11
CA ILE A 293 3.45 14.44 24.94
C ILE A 293 2.66 13.16 24.67
N LEU A 294 2.50 12.85 23.38
CA LEU A 294 2.15 11.51 22.91
C LEU A 294 3.23 10.54 23.42
N SER A 295 2.85 9.50 24.18
CA SER A 295 3.79 8.46 24.63
C SER A 295 4.44 7.79 23.41
N VAL A 296 5.67 7.25 23.55
CA VAL A 296 6.34 6.46 22.49
C VAL A 296 5.41 5.38 21.91
N THR A 297 4.54 4.85 22.78
CA THR A 297 3.47 3.91 22.46
C THR A 297 2.41 4.48 21.52
N ASP A 298 1.91 5.67 21.80
CA ASP A 298 0.88 6.36 20.99
C ASP A 298 1.44 6.75 19.62
N ILE A 299 2.71 7.15 19.56
CA ILE A 299 3.37 7.51 18.31
C ILE A 299 3.52 6.27 17.43
N THR A 300 3.89 5.13 18.01
CA THR A 300 4.03 3.85 17.29
C THR A 300 2.67 3.34 16.81
N LEU A 301 1.64 3.46 17.64
CA LEU A 301 0.25 3.14 17.27
C LEU A 301 -0.22 4.00 16.10
N PHE A 302 -0.04 5.32 16.17
CA PHE A 302 -0.37 6.23 15.09
C PHE A 302 0.38 5.88 13.81
N ALA A 303 1.67 5.55 13.91
CA ALA A 303 2.49 5.14 12.77
C ALA A 303 1.94 3.90 12.07
N ASN A 304 1.61 2.86 12.85
CA ASN A 304 1.02 1.62 12.35
C ASN A 304 -0.37 1.87 11.74
N ALA A 305 -1.15 2.78 12.31
CA ALA A 305 -2.47 3.13 11.80
C ALA A 305 -2.36 3.84 10.44
N MET A 306 -1.43 4.78 10.32
CA MET A 306 -1.13 5.47 9.05
C MET A 306 -0.61 4.49 8.00
N PHE A 307 0.26 3.56 8.37
CA PHE A 307 0.75 2.54 7.45
C PHE A 307 -0.38 1.66 6.91
N THR A 308 -1.25 1.18 7.81
CA THR A 308 -2.45 0.39 7.48
C THR A 308 -3.44 1.20 6.63
N ALA A 309 -3.53 2.51 6.88
CA ALA A 309 -4.43 3.41 6.16
C ALA A 309 -3.95 3.77 4.74
N ALA A 310 -2.73 3.41 4.31
CA ALA A 310 -2.17 3.78 3.00
C ALA A 310 -3.08 3.55 1.78
N PRO A 311 -3.95 2.52 1.71
CA PRO A 311 -4.86 2.33 0.58
C PRO A 311 -6.02 3.35 0.54
N ILE A 312 -6.41 3.94 1.68
CA ILE A 312 -7.52 4.89 1.81
C ILE A 312 -7.28 6.17 0.98
N PRO A 313 -6.21 6.96 1.21
CA PRO A 313 -5.98 8.19 0.45
C PRO A 313 -5.77 7.87 -1.03
N CYS A 314 -5.17 6.73 -1.36
CA CYS A 314 -5.02 6.29 -2.75
C CYS A 314 -6.37 6.11 -3.44
N ALA A 315 -7.29 5.36 -2.82
CA ALA A 315 -8.62 5.12 -3.37
C ALA A 315 -9.43 6.42 -3.50
N ILE A 316 -9.38 7.30 -2.50
CA ILE A 316 -10.02 8.63 -2.53
C ILE A 316 -9.47 9.46 -3.69
N VAL A 317 -8.15 9.52 -3.86
CA VAL A 317 -7.52 10.28 -4.95
C VAL A 317 -7.94 9.75 -6.32
N ILE A 318 -8.02 8.43 -6.51
CA ILE A 318 -8.52 7.82 -7.77
C ILE A 318 -9.96 8.25 -8.06
N LEU A 319 -10.83 8.19 -7.04
CA LEU A 319 -12.25 8.52 -7.17
C LEU A 319 -12.48 10.02 -7.46
N ILE A 320 -11.72 10.91 -6.81
CA ILE A 320 -11.85 12.37 -6.99
C ILE A 320 -11.26 12.84 -8.33
N GLN A 321 -10.09 12.33 -8.70
CA GLN A 321 -9.36 12.81 -9.87
C GLN A 321 -9.98 12.32 -11.18
N ASN A 322 -10.62 11.15 -11.18
CA ASN A 322 -11.27 10.62 -12.37
C ASN A 322 -12.70 11.16 -12.49
N THR A 323 -12.90 12.12 -13.39
CA THR A 323 -14.20 12.75 -13.64
C THR A 323 -15.28 11.76 -14.04
N THR A 324 -14.92 10.69 -14.76
CA THR A 324 -15.86 9.62 -15.14
C THR A 324 -16.34 8.85 -13.92
N TYR A 325 -15.43 8.57 -12.98
CA TYR A 325 -15.75 7.85 -11.74
C TYR A 325 -16.59 8.72 -10.81
N ARG A 326 -16.21 10.00 -10.66
CA ARG A 326 -16.97 10.97 -9.88
C ARG A 326 -18.39 11.15 -10.42
N ASN A 327 -18.54 11.35 -11.72
CA ASN A 327 -19.86 11.54 -12.34
C ASN A 327 -20.75 10.29 -12.21
N PHE A 328 -20.15 9.10 -12.26
CA PHE A 328 -20.85 7.84 -12.02
C PHE A 328 -21.31 7.66 -10.56
N LEU A 329 -20.48 8.04 -9.60
CA LEU A 329 -20.86 8.02 -8.19
C LEU A 329 -21.99 9.02 -7.92
N ILE A 330 -21.85 10.25 -8.42
CA ILE A 330 -22.88 11.29 -8.32
C ILE A 330 -24.21 10.78 -8.93
N SER A 331 -24.20 10.22 -10.14
CA SER A 331 -25.45 9.78 -10.79
C SER A 331 -26.16 8.66 -10.05
N LYS A 332 -25.44 7.80 -9.32
CA LYS A 332 -26.02 6.74 -8.48
C LYS A 332 -26.53 7.26 -7.15
N ILE A 333 -25.83 8.19 -6.50
CA ILE A 333 -26.27 8.83 -5.25
C ILE A 333 -27.56 9.62 -5.49
N TYR A 334 -27.60 10.45 -6.54
CA TYR A 334 -28.80 11.22 -6.91
C TYR A 334 -29.96 10.35 -7.44
N CYS A 335 -29.70 9.12 -7.93
CA CYS A 335 -30.78 8.17 -8.24
C CYS A 335 -31.39 7.54 -6.98
N CYS A 336 -30.63 7.41 -5.89
CA CYS A 336 -31.17 6.93 -4.62
C CYS A 336 -32.08 8.00 -3.97
N ASP A 337 -31.73 9.28 -4.07
CA ASP A 337 -32.57 10.40 -3.57
C ASP A 337 -33.89 10.56 -4.33
N ARG A 338 -34.01 10.03 -5.56
CA ARG A 338 -35.24 10.06 -6.36
C ARG A 338 -36.18 8.88 -6.13
N LYS A 339 -35.77 7.90 -5.32
CA LYS A 339 -36.50 6.63 -5.08
C LYS A 339 -37.16 6.52 -3.70
N THR A 340 -37.45 7.64 -3.05
CA THR A 340 -38.43 7.72 -1.96
C THR A 340 -39.78 8.19 -2.51
N PRO A 341 -40.70 7.28 -2.89
CA PRO A 341 -42.09 7.64 -3.08
C PRO A 341 -42.76 7.66 -1.71
N THR A 342 -43.16 8.84 -1.23
CA THR A 342 -44.32 8.90 -0.34
C THR A 342 -45.54 8.80 -1.23
N ASP A 343 -46.08 7.59 -1.33
CA ASP A 343 -47.45 7.35 -1.73
C ASP A 343 -48.37 8.18 -0.84
N ASN A 344 -49.20 9.01 -1.49
CA ASN A 344 -50.61 9.29 -1.17
C ASN A 344 -51.00 10.62 -1.82
N ASN A 345 -51.55 10.54 -3.03
CA ASN A 345 -52.97 10.90 -3.20
C ASN A 345 -53.46 10.45 -4.57
N ALA A 346 -54.50 9.64 -4.50
CA ALA A 346 -55.19 8.99 -5.59
C ALA A 346 -55.99 9.97 -6.46
N SER A 347 -56.10 9.58 -7.73
CA SER A 347 -57.30 9.62 -8.57
C SER A 347 -58.03 10.94 -8.82
N ILE A 348 -58.10 11.34 -10.10
CA ILE A 348 -59.30 11.73 -10.90
C ILE A 348 -58.78 11.94 -12.33
N SER A 349 -58.90 10.95 -13.24
CA SER A 349 -60.04 10.70 -14.16
C SER A 349 -59.96 11.42 -15.53
N SER A 350 -59.54 10.65 -16.54
CA SER A 350 -60.02 10.51 -17.94
C SER A 350 -60.44 11.71 -18.80
N LYS A 351 -59.85 11.80 -20.01
CA LYS A 351 -60.48 11.70 -21.37
C LYS A 351 -59.41 12.02 -22.44
N SER A 352 -58.97 11.03 -23.24
CA SER A 352 -59.50 10.69 -24.58
C SER A 352 -59.26 11.75 -25.65
N LEU A 353 -58.28 11.54 -26.54
CA LEU A 353 -58.48 11.39 -27.99
C LEU A 353 -57.15 10.96 -28.68
N ALA A 354 -57.18 9.80 -29.33
CA ALA A 354 -56.32 9.44 -30.46
C ALA A 354 -57.11 9.80 -31.76
N PRO A 355 -56.59 9.68 -33.02
CA PRO A 355 -55.54 8.75 -33.44
C PRO A 355 -54.61 9.13 -34.63
N SER A 356 -53.55 8.31 -34.74
CA SER A 356 -52.94 7.72 -35.96
C SER A 356 -52.40 8.58 -37.12
N THR A 357 -51.16 8.30 -37.52
CA THR A 357 -50.59 8.07 -38.90
C THR A 357 -49.08 8.37 -38.82
N VAL A 358 -48.10 7.71 -39.44
CA VAL A 358 -47.93 6.64 -40.42
C VAL A 358 -46.45 6.22 -40.38
N LEU A 359 -46.24 4.93 -40.58
CA LEU A 359 -45.01 4.19 -40.87
C LEU A 359 -44.07 4.86 -41.91
N GLN A 360 -42.74 4.85 -41.71
CA GLN A 360 -41.82 4.29 -42.73
C GLN A 360 -40.36 4.12 -42.24
N LYS A 361 -39.91 2.86 -42.38
CA LYS A 361 -38.52 2.39 -42.37
C LYS A 361 -37.94 2.47 -43.79
N THR A 362 -36.69 2.93 -43.91
CA THR A 362 -35.69 2.57 -44.94
C THR A 362 -34.36 3.15 -44.44
N THR A 363 -33.26 2.44 -44.13
CA THR A 363 -32.45 1.41 -44.82
C THR A 363 -31.78 1.90 -46.10
N THR A 364 -30.51 2.32 -45.98
CA THR A 364 -29.44 2.39 -47.00
C THR A 364 -28.14 2.53 -46.19
N ILE A 365 -27.28 1.50 -46.03
CA ILE A 365 -26.24 1.03 -46.97
C ILE A 365 -25.53 2.18 -47.69
N LEU A 366 -24.42 2.65 -47.11
CA LEU A 366 -23.07 2.49 -47.67
C LEU A 366 -22.03 2.55 -46.56
#